data_AF-A0AAU8UVQ7-F1
#
_entry.id   AF-A0AAU8UVQ7-F1
#
_cell.length_a   1.000
_cell.length_b   1.000
_cell.length_c   1.000
_cell.angle_alpha   90.00
_cell.angle_beta   90.00
_cell.angle_gamma   90.00
#
_symmetry.space_group_name_H-M   'P 1'
#
loop_
_entity.id
_entity.type
_entity.pdbx_description
1 polymer ?
#
loop_
_entity_poly.entity_id
_entity_poly.type
_entity_poly.pdbx_seq_one_letter_code
_entity_poly.pdbx_strand_id
1 'polypeptide(L)'
;MVTGYSSDKWTFTTIYEPVYQTHPVSGNRDFGFTKNANGSYTFYTRGVDRLAKMEGTALHNVSMFFTGSSYPLSKADALWTSLQNKINDFVNNHQGSSIVAKQEIQRPDWQKVKDVINGKLPLSALSKDCKN
;
A
#
# COMPACT_ATOMS: atom_id res chain seq x y z
N MET A 1 13.76 4.04 -4.74
CA MET A 1 14.50 4.18 -6.02
C MET A 1 13.56 3.91 -7.17
N VAL A 2 13.69 4.59 -8.31
CA VAL A 2 12.94 4.25 -9.53
C VAL A 2 13.49 2.94 -10.09
N THR A 3 12.63 1.94 -10.22
CA THR A 3 13.01 0.59 -10.69
C THR A 3 12.32 0.21 -12.00
N GLY A 4 11.33 0.99 -12.42
CA GLY A 4 10.69 0.84 -13.72
C GLY A 4 10.03 2.14 -14.13
N TYR A 5 9.92 2.36 -15.44
CA TYR A 5 9.19 3.49 -16.00
C TYR A 5 8.73 3.17 -17.42
N SER A 6 7.68 3.86 -17.85
CA SER A 6 7.22 3.96 -19.23
C SER A 6 6.67 5.37 -19.46
N SER A 7 6.10 5.62 -20.64
CA SER A 7 5.54 6.94 -20.98
C SER A 7 4.38 7.39 -20.07
N ASP A 8 3.78 6.47 -19.32
CA ASP A 8 2.53 6.64 -18.58
C ASP A 8 2.62 6.23 -17.11
N LYS A 9 3.78 5.75 -16.63
CA LYS A 9 3.96 5.35 -15.22
C LYS A 9 5.42 5.33 -14.77
N TRP A 10 5.59 5.38 -13.45
CA TRP A 10 6.84 5.14 -12.74
C TRP A 10 6.61 4.18 -11.58
N THR A 11 7.53 3.22 -11.43
CA THR A 11 7.57 2.28 -10.31
C THR A 11 8.74 2.62 -9.40
N PHE A 12 8.45 2.76 -8.11
CA PHE A 12 9.43 2.97 -7.06
C PHE A 12 9.49 1.76 -6.16
N THR A 13 10.70 1.29 -5.86
CA THR A 13 10.93 0.20 -4.90
C THR A 13 11.72 0.70 -3.69
N THR A 14 11.40 0.16 -2.52
CA THR A 14 12.20 0.34 -1.30
C THR A 14 13.61 -0.19 -1.53
N ILE A 15 14.63 0.58 -1.15
CA ILE A 15 16.03 0.14 -1.17
C ILE A 15 16.51 -0.14 0.25
N TYR A 16 17.48 -1.03 0.36
CA TYR A 16 18.34 -1.09 1.54
C TYR A 16 19.43 -0.05 1.39
N GLU A 17 19.66 0.73 2.44
CA GLU A 17 20.72 1.74 2.46
C GLU A 17 21.59 1.47 3.70
N PRO A 18 22.93 1.34 3.57
CA PRO A 18 23.78 0.88 4.68
C PRO A 18 23.83 1.80 5.90
N VAL A 19 23.60 3.11 5.73
CA VAL A 19 23.74 4.12 6.80
C VAL A 19 22.47 4.22 7.65
N TYR A 20 21.31 4.24 7.01
CA TYR A 20 19.96 4.39 7.54
C TYR A 20 19.20 3.07 7.61
N GLN A 21 19.87 1.98 7.25
CA GLN A 21 19.43 0.59 7.38
C GLN A 21 18.14 0.27 6.58
N THR A 22 17.39 -0.73 7.04
CA THR A 22 16.21 -1.23 6.33
C THR A 22 14.98 -0.40 6.69
N HIS A 23 14.29 0.12 5.68
CA HIS A 23 12.98 0.75 5.86
C HIS A 23 11.99 -0.25 6.50
N PRO A 24 11.11 0.18 7.43
CA PRO A 24 10.21 -0.72 8.17
C PRO A 24 9.25 -1.52 7.28
N VAL A 25 8.98 -1.00 6.08
CA VAL A 25 8.24 -1.69 5.02
C VAL A 25 9.01 -1.71 3.70
N SER A 26 8.89 -2.81 2.98
CA SER A 26 9.46 -3.05 1.65
C SER A 26 8.33 -3.26 0.65
N GLY A 27 8.46 -2.68 -0.55
CA GLY A 27 7.35 -2.72 -1.49
C GLY A 27 7.62 -2.00 -2.79
N ASN A 28 6.68 -2.15 -3.70
CA ASN A 28 6.61 -1.43 -4.96
C ASN A 28 5.44 -0.45 -4.90
N ARG A 29 5.68 0.79 -5.32
CA ARG A 29 4.65 1.83 -5.49
C ARG A 29 4.68 2.31 -6.93
N ASP A 30 3.54 2.27 -7.59
CA ASP A 30 3.34 2.79 -8.93
C ASP A 30 2.58 4.12 -8.88
N PHE A 31 3.05 5.06 -9.69
CA PHE A 31 2.40 6.33 -9.98
C PHE A 31 2.22 6.40 -11.48
N GLY A 32 1.02 6.72 -11.96
CA GLY A 32 0.80 6.78 -13.40
C GLY A 32 -0.59 7.26 -13.77
N PHE A 33 -0.90 7.11 -15.06
CA PHE A 33 -2.21 7.40 -15.61
C PHE A 33 -2.57 6.44 -16.73
N THR A 34 -3.87 6.32 -17.00
CA THR A 34 -4.40 5.63 -18.19
C THR A 34 -5.22 6.60 -19.01
N LYS A 35 -5.01 6.61 -20.33
CA LYS A 35 -5.87 7.36 -21.26
C LYS A 35 -7.11 6.52 -21.58
N ASN A 36 -8.27 7.08 -21.34
CA ASN A 36 -9.56 6.43 -21.59
C ASN A 36 -9.99 6.62 -23.05
N ALA A 37 -10.88 5.74 -23.54
CA ALA A 37 -11.37 5.78 -24.92
C ALA A 37 -12.07 7.10 -25.29
N ASN A 38 -12.71 7.76 -24.31
CA ASN A 38 -13.37 9.06 -24.48
C ASN A 38 -12.39 10.26 -24.42
N GLY A 39 -11.08 10.02 -24.40
CA GLY A 39 -10.05 11.07 -24.34
C GLY A 39 -9.77 11.62 -22.94
N SER A 40 -10.52 11.20 -21.92
CA SER A 40 -10.21 11.51 -20.52
C SER A 40 -9.01 10.72 -19.99
N TYR A 41 -8.53 11.07 -18.80
CA TYR A 41 -7.42 10.39 -18.13
C TYR A 41 -7.83 9.92 -16.74
N THR A 42 -7.33 8.76 -16.33
CA THR A 42 -7.43 8.25 -14.96
C THR A 42 -6.04 8.21 -14.36
N PHE A 43 -5.77 9.09 -13.42
CA PHE A 43 -4.54 9.08 -12.64
C PHE A 43 -4.67 8.08 -11.49
N TYR A 44 -3.58 7.38 -11.17
CA TYR A 44 -3.58 6.41 -10.09
C TYR A 44 -2.29 6.43 -9.29
N THR A 45 -2.45 6.08 -8.01
CA THR A 45 -1.38 5.61 -7.14
C THR A 45 -1.77 4.24 -6.63
N ARG A 46 -0.89 3.25 -6.76
CA ARG A 46 -1.09 1.92 -6.20
C ARG A 46 0.20 1.40 -5.61
N GLY A 47 0.12 0.52 -4.63
CA GLY A 47 1.33 -0.06 -4.06
C GLY A 47 1.03 -1.18 -3.11
N VAL A 48 2.06 -1.98 -2.87
CA VAL A 48 2.01 -3.10 -1.94
C VAL A 48 3.21 -2.97 -1.03
N ASP A 49 2.96 -2.94 0.27
CA ASP A 49 3.99 -2.89 1.31
C ASP A 49 3.95 -4.17 2.15
N ARG A 50 5.13 -4.77 2.32
CA ARG A 50 5.39 -5.95 3.16
C ARG A 50 6.39 -5.59 4.25
N LEU A 51 6.35 -6.29 5.38
CA LEU A 51 7.34 -6.09 6.43
C LEU A 51 8.71 -6.57 5.96
N ALA A 52 9.73 -5.75 6.21
CA ALA A 52 11.08 -6.03 5.71
C ALA A 52 11.82 -7.09 6.54
N LYS A 53 11.45 -7.32 7.81
CA LYS A 53 12.00 -8.40 8.66
C LYS A 53 10.92 -9.02 9.56
N MET A 54 10.72 -10.34 9.41
CA MET A 54 9.85 -11.17 10.25
C MET A 54 10.62 -11.97 11.32
N GLU A 55 11.90 -11.67 11.57
CA GLU A 55 12.67 -12.41 12.58
C GLU A 55 12.40 -11.91 14.00
N GLY A 56 11.88 -12.83 14.82
CA GLY A 56 11.99 -12.96 16.28
C GLY A 56 11.74 -11.74 17.17
N THR A 57 12.59 -10.73 17.09
CA THR A 57 12.57 -9.54 17.95
C THR A 57 11.67 -8.42 17.41
N ALA A 58 11.39 -8.42 16.11
CA ALA A 58 10.45 -7.49 15.49
C ALA A 58 9.00 -7.79 15.85
N LEU A 59 8.64 -9.01 16.29
CA LEU A 59 7.26 -9.39 16.60
C LEU A 59 6.62 -8.57 17.74
N HIS A 60 7.43 -8.02 18.66
CA HIS A 60 6.96 -7.12 19.73
C HIS A 60 6.65 -5.72 19.18
N ASN A 61 7.49 -5.21 18.26
CA ASN A 61 7.24 -3.94 17.56
C ASN A 61 6.14 -4.08 16.50
N VAL A 62 6.01 -5.24 15.87
CA VAL A 62 4.94 -5.61 14.94
C VAL A 62 3.61 -5.66 15.68
N SER A 63 3.52 -6.17 16.92
CA SER A 63 2.27 -5.99 17.67
C SER A 63 1.97 -4.51 17.91
N MET A 64 2.90 -3.65 18.31
CA MET A 64 2.58 -2.21 18.39
C MET A 64 2.24 -1.55 17.04
N PHE A 65 2.85 -1.99 15.95
CA PHE A 65 2.61 -1.51 14.59
C PHE A 65 1.26 -2.01 14.02
N PHE A 66 0.72 -3.15 14.50
CA PHE A 66 -0.46 -3.82 13.93
C PHE A 66 -1.62 -4.11 14.92
N THR A 67 -1.39 -4.16 16.23
CA THR A 67 -2.38 -4.54 17.27
C THR A 67 -3.05 -3.36 17.96
N GLY A 68 -3.13 -2.19 17.34
CA GLY A 68 -4.07 -1.17 17.85
C GLY A 68 -3.73 0.29 17.65
N SER A 69 -2.63 0.64 16.98
CA SER A 69 -2.49 2.00 16.46
C SER A 69 -2.19 1.94 14.98
N SER A 70 -3.25 2.07 14.18
CA SER A 70 -3.32 2.18 12.72
C SER A 70 -2.41 3.27 12.12
N TYR A 71 -1.56 3.90 12.91
CA TYR A 71 -0.95 5.20 12.73
C TYR A 71 0.02 5.32 11.55
N PRO A 72 0.91 4.36 11.25
CA PRO A 72 1.84 4.51 10.13
C PRO A 72 1.15 4.30 8.78
N LEU A 73 0.32 3.26 8.67
CA LEU A 73 -0.41 2.96 7.44
C LEU A 73 -1.59 3.91 7.21
N SER A 74 -2.26 4.39 8.26
CA SER A 74 -3.30 5.42 8.12
C SER A 74 -2.72 6.78 7.72
N LYS A 75 -1.51 7.12 8.19
CA LYS A 75 -0.78 8.30 7.70
C LYS A 75 -0.38 8.15 6.24
N ALA A 76 0.06 6.95 5.83
CA ALA A 76 0.30 6.67 4.43
C ALA A 76 -1.00 6.83 3.61
N ASP A 77 -2.13 6.27 4.06
CA ASP A 77 -3.43 6.47 3.42
C ASP A 77 -3.77 7.96 3.30
N ALA A 78 -3.59 8.73 4.37
CA ALA A 78 -3.88 10.16 4.38
C ALA A 78 -3.02 10.93 3.35
N LEU A 79 -1.74 10.56 3.19
CA LEU A 79 -0.88 11.15 2.17
C LEU A 79 -1.35 10.82 0.76
N TRP A 80 -1.75 9.58 0.50
CA TRP A 80 -2.23 9.13 -0.81
C TRP A 80 -3.57 9.77 -1.17
N THR A 81 -4.48 9.86 -0.21
CA THR A 81 -5.75 10.57 -0.36
C THR A 81 -5.52 12.07 -0.57
N SER A 82 -4.57 12.67 0.16
CA SER A 82 -4.24 14.09 -0.03
C SER A 82 -3.73 14.38 -1.44
N LEU A 83 -2.88 13.51 -2.00
CA LEU A 83 -2.42 13.65 -3.38
C LEU A 83 -3.58 13.63 -4.38
N GLN A 84 -4.47 12.65 -4.27
CA GLN A 84 -5.64 12.52 -5.14
C GLN A 84 -6.57 13.73 -5.05
N ASN A 85 -6.84 14.21 -3.83
CA ASN A 85 -7.65 15.41 -3.60
C ASN A 85 -6.99 16.64 -4.23
N LYS A 86 -5.69 16.84 -4.06
CA LYS A 86 -4.98 17.98 -4.66
C LYS A 86 -4.99 17.96 -6.19
N ILE A 87 -4.87 16.79 -6.81
CA ILE A 87 -5.01 16.67 -8.28
C ILE A 87 -6.43 17.04 -8.70
N ASN A 88 -7.44 16.51 -7.99
CA ASN A 88 -8.84 16.82 -8.26
C ASN A 88 -9.14 18.32 -8.13
N ASP A 89 -8.68 18.94 -7.05
CA ASP A 89 -8.85 20.36 -6.80
C ASP A 89 -8.14 21.19 -7.87
N PHE A 90 -6.92 20.81 -8.24
CA PHE A 90 -6.19 21.47 -9.32
C PHE A 90 -6.99 21.44 -10.63
N VAL A 91 -7.49 20.28 -11.05
CA VAL A 91 -8.26 20.15 -12.31
C VAL A 91 -9.54 20.99 -12.27
N ASN A 92 -10.32 20.89 -11.18
CA ASN A 92 -11.59 21.60 -11.06
C ASN A 92 -11.39 23.13 -10.94
N ASN A 93 -10.29 23.58 -10.32
CA ASN A 93 -9.95 25.01 -10.22
C ASN A 93 -9.43 25.61 -11.56
N HIS A 94 -9.11 24.77 -12.54
CA HIS A 94 -8.60 25.19 -13.86
C HIS A 94 -9.58 24.83 -14.99
N GLN A 95 -10.88 24.93 -14.73
CA GLN A 95 -11.98 24.72 -15.71
C GLN A 95 -12.07 23.29 -16.27
N GLY A 96 -11.34 22.33 -15.70
CA GLY A 96 -11.52 20.92 -15.97
C GLY A 96 -12.63 20.31 -15.12
N SER A 97 -12.86 19.01 -15.30
CA SER A 97 -13.75 18.21 -14.46
C SER A 97 -13.04 16.94 -14.02
N SER A 98 -13.04 16.69 -12.71
CA SER A 98 -12.44 15.51 -12.09
C SER A 98 -13.29 14.99 -10.95
N ILE A 99 -13.19 13.69 -10.70
CA ILE A 99 -13.80 12.97 -9.57
C ILE A 99 -12.75 12.05 -8.96
N VAL A 100 -12.68 12.00 -7.63
CA VAL A 100 -11.84 11.04 -6.90
C VAL A 100 -12.56 9.70 -6.81
N ALA A 101 -11.94 8.64 -7.34
CA ALA A 101 -12.48 7.29 -7.25
C ALA A 101 -12.40 6.72 -5.82
N LYS A 102 -13.25 5.74 -5.50
CA LYS A 102 -13.19 5.05 -4.21
C LYS A 102 -11.86 4.29 -4.09
N GLN A 103 -11.15 4.52 -2.98
CA GLN A 103 -9.92 3.80 -2.68
C GLN A 103 -10.21 2.31 -2.40
N GLU A 104 -9.37 1.43 -2.94
CA GLU A 104 -9.32 0.03 -2.57
C GLU A 104 -8.14 -0.22 -1.62
N ILE A 105 -8.41 -0.75 -0.43
CA ILE A 105 -7.40 -1.07 0.57
C ILE A 105 -7.54 -2.55 0.94
N GLN A 106 -6.49 -3.33 0.67
CA GLN A 106 -6.41 -4.74 1.05
C GLN A 106 -5.35 -4.89 2.14
N ARG A 107 -5.78 -5.22 3.36
CA ARG A 107 -4.88 -5.43 4.51
C ARG A 107 -5.13 -6.81 5.11
N PRO A 108 -4.10 -7.68 5.20
CA PRO A 108 -4.22 -8.91 5.95
C PRO A 108 -4.54 -8.62 7.42
N ASP A 109 -5.40 -9.45 8.01
CA ASP A 109 -5.52 -9.53 9.46
C ASP A 109 -4.27 -10.24 10.01
N TRP A 110 -3.27 -9.45 10.37
CA TRP A 110 -1.99 -9.96 10.85
C TRP A 110 -2.09 -10.69 12.19
N GLN A 111 -3.09 -10.35 13.02
CA GLN A 111 -3.33 -11.08 14.26
C GLN A 111 -3.82 -12.49 13.94
N LYS A 112 -4.76 -12.61 13.01
CA LYS A 112 -5.25 -13.90 12.52
C LYS A 112 -4.14 -14.73 11.85
N VAL A 113 -3.28 -14.10 11.03
CA VAL A 113 -2.09 -14.76 10.44
C VAL A 113 -1.16 -15.29 11.53
N LYS A 114 -0.87 -14.47 12.56
CA LYS A 114 -0.04 -14.86 13.69
C LYS A 114 -0.63 -16.01 14.49
N ASP A 115 -1.94 -16.00 14.73
CA ASP A 115 -2.62 -17.06 15.47
C ASP A 115 -2.62 -18.39 14.69
N VAL A 116 -2.69 -18.36 13.35
CA VAL A 116 -2.48 -19.57 12.53
C VAL A 116 -1.04 -20.08 12.63
N ILE A 117 -0.04 -19.20 12.47
CA ILE A 117 1.38 -19.58 12.53
C ILE A 117 1.72 -20.20 13.91
N ASN A 118 1.13 -19.68 14.99
CA ASN A 118 1.34 -20.18 16.34
C ASN A 118 0.47 -21.41 16.69
N GLY A 119 -0.28 -21.96 15.73
CA GLY A 119 -1.13 -23.13 15.94
C GLY A 119 -2.38 -22.89 16.80
N LYS A 120 -2.75 -21.62 17.07
CA LYS A 120 -3.97 -21.26 17.80
C LYS A 120 -5.22 -21.33 16.94
N LEU A 121 -5.06 -21.17 15.62
CA LEU A 121 -6.11 -21.28 14.62
C LEU A 121 -5.65 -22.22 13.50
N PRO A 122 -6.58 -22.97 12.87
CA PRO A 122 -6.24 -23.81 11.73
C PRO A 122 -5.91 -22.96 10.48
N LEU A 123 -5.14 -23.52 9.53
CA LEU A 123 -4.81 -22.86 8.26
C LEU A 123 -6.07 -22.43 7.47
N SER A 124 -7.14 -23.23 7.55
CA SER A 124 -8.45 -22.94 6.97
C SER A 124 -9.11 -21.66 7.49
N ALA A 125 -8.60 -21.08 8.60
CA ALA A 125 -9.04 -19.78 9.04
C ALA A 125 -8.61 -18.66 8.07
N LEU A 126 -7.46 -18.78 7.39
CA LEU A 126 -6.90 -17.73 6.52
C LEU A 126 -7.53 -17.66 5.14
N SER A 127 -8.05 -18.77 4.62
CA SER A 127 -8.77 -18.81 3.35
C SER A 127 -9.79 -19.94 3.34
N LYS A 128 -10.97 -19.66 2.79
CA LYS A 128 -11.99 -20.67 2.48
C LYS A 128 -11.77 -21.32 1.11
N ASP A 129 -10.81 -20.82 0.33
CA ASP A 129 -10.53 -21.25 -1.04
C ASP A 129 -9.47 -22.36 -1.11
N CYS A 130 -8.99 -22.85 0.03
CA CYS A 130 -8.20 -24.07 0.08
C CYS A 130 -9.14 -25.26 -0.22
N LYS A 131 -9.32 -25.58 -1.50
CA LYS A 131 -9.87 -26.88 -1.90
C LYS A 131 -8.88 -27.96 -1.45
N ASN A 132 -9.40 -28.95 -0.72
CA ASN A 132 -8.66 -30.17 -0.34
C ASN A 132 -8.16 -30.93 -1.56
#